data_AF-A0A3M1ADK7-F1
#
_entry.id   AF-A0A3M1ADK7-F1
#
_cell.length_a   1.000
_cell.length_b   1.000
_cell.length_c   1.000
_cell.angle_alpha   90.00
_cell.angle_beta   90.00
_cell.angle_gamma   90.00
#
_symmetry.space_group_name_H-M   'P 1'
#
loop_
_entity.id
_entity.type
_entity.pdbx_description
1 polymer ?
#
loop_
_entity_poly.entity_id
_entity_poly.type
_entity_poly.pdbx_seq_one_letter_code
_entity_poly.pdbx_strand_id
1 'polypeptide(L)'
;PLSPEARKRIQTLCDTNDGFKIAEVDLQLRGPGEYFGTRQHGLPDFRIADLTTDAEILEQAQEDAFKIAEDSLLLKQTLNRAKRYKFLQRYYERMQLAEIG
;
A
#
# COMPACT_ATOMS: atom_id res chain seq x y z
N PRO A 1 16.47 -11.24 30.16
CA PRO A 1 17.36 -10.53 29.22
C PRO A 1 16.57 -10.07 27.99
N LEU A 2 16.73 -8.82 27.55
CA LEU A 2 16.11 -8.33 26.31
C LEU A 2 16.68 -9.14 25.14
N SER A 3 15.81 -9.62 24.24
CA SER A 3 16.27 -10.30 23.04
C SER A 3 17.06 -9.32 22.14
N PRO A 4 17.98 -9.82 21.29
CA PRO A 4 18.72 -8.98 20.35
C PRO A 4 17.79 -8.12 19.47
N GLU A 5 16.63 -8.65 19.08
CA GLU A 5 15.62 -7.95 18.28
C GLU A 5 14.97 -6.80 19.06
N ALA A 6 14.60 -7.04 20.32
CA ALA A 6 14.02 -6.01 21.19
C ALA A 6 15.00 -4.84 21.41
N ARG A 7 16.29 -5.14 21.55
CA ARG A 7 17.34 -4.11 21.65
C ARG A 7 17.44 -3.30 20.35
N LYS A 8 17.38 -3.95 19.19
CA LYS A 8 17.48 -3.26 17.89
C LYS A 8 16.26 -2.37 17.60
N ARG A 9 15.06 -2.77 18.02
CA ARG A 9 13.86 -1.92 17.96
C ARG A 9 14.01 -0.65 18.78
N ILE A 10 14.40 -0.79 20.05
CA ILE A 10 14.58 0.37 20.94
C ILE A 10 15.65 1.32 20.41
N GLN A 11 16.76 0.77 19.90
CA GLN A 11 17.82 1.57 19.30
C GLN A 11 17.32 2.37 18.10
N THR A 12 16.56 1.75 17.20
CA THR A 12 16.00 2.42 16.02
C THR A 12 15.08 3.59 16.40
N LEU A 13 14.26 3.41 17.44
CA LEU A 13 13.40 4.47 17.97
C LEU A 13 14.19 5.62 18.63
N CYS A 14 15.41 5.37 19.11
CA CYS A 14 16.30 6.41 19.64
C CYS A 14 17.09 7.11 18.54
N ASP A 15 17.42 6.40 17.46
CA ASP A 15 18.29 6.90 16.39
C ASP A 15 17.56 7.78 15.37
N THR A 16 16.23 7.66 15.26
CA THR A 16 15.45 8.43 14.28
C THR A 16 14.00 8.66 14.73
N ASN A 17 13.43 9.79 14.31
CA ASN A 17 12.00 10.09 14.42
C ASN A 17 11.26 9.93 13.08
N ASP A 18 11.94 9.46 12.03
CA ASP A 18 11.34 9.20 10.72
C ASP A 18 10.55 7.88 10.75
N GLY A 19 9.23 8.00 10.61
CA GLY A 19 8.30 6.87 10.65
C GLY A 19 8.52 5.83 9.55
N PHE A 20 9.04 6.22 8.38
CA PHE A 20 9.31 5.27 7.30
C PHE A 20 10.50 4.37 7.62
N LYS A 21 11.58 4.97 8.12
CA LYS A 21 12.78 4.23 8.52
C LYS A 21 12.51 3.29 9.69
N ILE A 22 11.66 3.70 10.63
CA ILE A 22 11.22 2.84 11.74
C ILE A 22 10.43 1.65 11.19
N ALA A 23 9.50 1.88 10.26
CA ALA A 23 8.70 0.82 9.65
C ALA A 23 9.55 -0.17 8.85
N GLU A 24 10.56 0.31 8.11
CA GLU A 24 11.50 -0.53 7.36
C GLU A 24 12.28 -1.48 8.27
N VAL A 25 12.86 -0.95 9.36
CA VAL A 25 13.61 -1.77 10.32
C VAL A 25 12.68 -2.74 11.07
N ASP A 26 11.45 -2.34 11.41
CA ASP A 26 10.49 -3.27 12.04
C ASP A 26 10.11 -4.41 11.09
N LEU A 27 9.94 -4.13 9.80
CA LEU A 27 9.69 -5.15 8.77
C LEU A 27 10.88 -6.12 8.63
N GLN A 28 12.12 -5.61 8.63
CA GLN A 28 13.31 -6.44 8.61
C GLN A 28 13.43 -7.33 9.86
N LEU A 29 13.06 -6.82 11.04
CA LEU A 29 13.15 -7.55 12.30
C LEU A 29 12.06 -8.61 12.47
N ARG A 30 10.85 -8.37 11.95
CA ARG A 30 9.76 -9.36 11.96
C ARG A 30 9.86 -10.39 10.84
N GLY A 31 10.59 -10.04 9.78
CA GLY A 31 10.58 -10.76 8.53
C GLY A 31 9.26 -10.59 7.77
N PRO A 32 9.24 -10.88 6.46
CA PRO A 32 8.03 -10.73 5.64
C PRO A 32 6.86 -11.62 6.13
N GLY A 33 7.15 -12.77 6.76
CA GLY A 33 6.15 -13.78 7.11
C GLY A 33 5.17 -13.44 8.24
N GLU A 34 5.52 -12.56 9.19
CA GLU A 34 4.58 -12.18 10.27
C GLU A 34 3.61 -11.06 9.87
N TYR A 35 3.95 -10.26 8.85
CA TYR A 35 3.04 -9.24 8.30
C TYR A 35 1.89 -9.88 7.51
N PHE A 36 2.16 -11.02 6.85
CA PHE A 36 1.18 -11.78 6.07
C PHE A 36 0.30 -12.75 6.89
N GLY A 37 0.36 -12.71 8.21
CA GLY A 37 -0.68 -13.29 9.07
C GLY A 37 -0.92 -14.79 8.89
N THR A 38 -0.09 -15.63 9.52
CA THR A 38 -0.61 -16.93 9.99
C THR A 38 -1.55 -16.77 11.21
N ARG A 39 -1.75 -15.54 11.73
CA ARG A 39 -2.81 -15.21 12.72
C ARG A 39 -3.29 -13.75 12.65
N GLN A 40 -3.97 -13.36 11.57
CA GLN A 40 -4.95 -12.28 11.67
C GLN A 40 -6.31 -12.78 11.20
N HIS A 41 -7.16 -13.15 12.16
CA HIS A 41 -8.58 -13.36 11.88
C HIS A 41 -9.21 -12.01 11.55
N GLY A 42 -9.49 -11.73 10.27
CA GLY A 42 -10.48 -10.71 9.92
C GLY A 42 -10.23 -9.81 8.71
N LEU A 43 -9.15 -9.97 7.92
CA LEU A 43 -8.99 -9.21 6.68
C LEU A 43 -9.31 -10.08 5.46
N PRO A 44 -10.16 -9.61 4.51
CA PRO A 44 -10.47 -10.37 3.30
C PRO A 44 -9.20 -10.56 2.48
N ASP A 45 -9.07 -11.74 1.87
CA ASP A 45 -7.91 -12.16 1.08
C ASP A 45 -7.46 -11.07 0.11
N PHE A 46 -6.47 -10.26 0.51
CA PHE A 46 -5.63 -9.64 -0.49
C PHE A 46 -5.00 -10.82 -1.24
N ARG A 47 -5.29 -10.96 -2.53
CA ARG A 47 -4.53 -11.84 -3.41
C ARG A 47 -3.14 -11.23 -3.48
N ILE A 48 -2.30 -11.67 -2.54
CA ILE A 48 -1.00 -11.10 -2.16
C ILE A 48 -0.10 -10.99 -3.38
N ALA A 49 0.30 -9.75 -3.70
CA ALA A 49 1.50 -9.46 -4.48
C ALA A 49 2.69 -9.99 -3.68
N ASP A 50 3.51 -10.84 -4.29
CA ASP A 50 4.74 -11.33 -3.67
C ASP A 50 5.75 -10.18 -3.73
N LEU A 51 5.97 -9.50 -2.59
CA LEU A 51 6.85 -8.33 -2.51
C LEU A 51 8.28 -8.61 -2.99
N THR A 52 8.70 -9.87 -3.03
CA THR A 52 10.01 -10.28 -3.54
C THR A 52 10.04 -10.38 -5.07
N THR A 53 8.95 -10.79 -5.72
CA THR A 53 8.84 -10.81 -7.20
C THR A 53 8.34 -9.49 -7.76
N ASP A 54 7.54 -8.77 -6.98
CA ASP A 54 6.79 -7.59 -7.42
C ASP A 54 7.47 -6.28 -6.97
N ALA A 55 8.67 -6.38 -6.36
CA ALA A 55 9.47 -5.22 -5.92
C ALA A 55 9.66 -4.18 -7.03
N GLU A 56 9.98 -4.62 -8.24
CA GLU A 56 10.20 -3.74 -9.39
C GLU A 56 8.91 -3.01 -9.82
N ILE A 57 7.77 -3.71 -9.79
CA ILE A 57 6.46 -3.11 -10.09
C ILE A 57 6.07 -2.10 -9.01
N LEU A 58 6.39 -2.38 -7.75
CA LEU A 58 6.09 -1.50 -6.63
C LEU A 58 6.98 -0.26 -6.64
N GLU A 59 8.27 -0.40 -6.98
CA GLU A 59 9.19 0.72 -7.19
C GLU A 59 8.71 1.61 -8.33
N GLN A 60 8.34 1.03 -9.47
CA GLN A 60 7.81 1.79 -10.60
C GLN A 60 6.49 2.51 -10.25
N ALA A 61 5.59 1.85 -9.52
CA ALA A 61 4.35 2.45 -9.06
C ALA A 61 4.59 3.61 -8.09
N GLN A 62 5.61 3.51 -7.23
CA GLN A 62 6.01 4.57 -6.32
C GLN A 62 6.54 5.79 -7.08
N GLU A 63 7.45 5.58 -8.03
CA GLU A 63 7.97 6.67 -8.86
C GLU A 63 6.84 7.41 -9.62
N ASP A 64 5.92 6.64 -10.21
CA ASP A 64 4.81 7.21 -10.95
C ASP A 64 3.87 8.01 -10.04
N ALA A 65 3.63 7.52 -8.82
CA ALA A 65 2.84 8.24 -7.83
C ALA A 65 3.49 9.60 -7.47
N PHE A 66 4.81 9.66 -7.30
CA PHE A 66 5.51 10.92 -7.03
C PHE A 66 5.47 11.87 -8.24
N LYS A 67 5.73 11.38 -9.46
CA LYS A 67 5.62 12.18 -10.69
C LYS A 67 4.21 12.78 -10.85
N ILE A 68 3.17 11.99 -10.57
CA ILE A 68 1.78 12.44 -10.60
C ILE A 68 1.50 13.47 -9.51
N ALA A 69 2.09 13.33 -8.32
CA ALA A 69 1.87 14.25 -7.20
C ALA A 69 2.53 15.62 -7.43
N GLU A 70 3.69 15.66 -8.11
CA GLU A 70 4.41 16.90 -8.40
C GLU A 70 3.80 17.72 -9.55
N ASP A 71 3.17 17.06 -10.52
CA ASP A 71 2.46 17.72 -11.62
C ASP A 71 0.97 17.91 -11.31
N SER A 72 0.57 19.15 -10.96
CA SER A 72 -0.81 19.50 -10.63
C SER A 72 -1.83 19.21 -11.74
N LEU A 73 -1.43 19.23 -13.01
CA LEU A 73 -2.32 18.91 -14.13
C LEU A 73 -2.49 17.39 -14.24
N LEU A 74 -1.40 16.64 -14.16
CA LEU A 74 -1.40 15.18 -14.18
C LEU A 74 -2.14 14.59 -12.97
N LEU A 75 -1.98 15.18 -11.78
CA LEU A 75 -2.73 14.84 -10.57
C LEU A 75 -4.23 14.96 -10.80
N LYS A 76 -4.68 16.10 -11.34
CA LYS A 76 -6.11 16.38 -11.57
C LYS A 76 -6.70 15.41 -12.60
N GLN A 77 -5.97 15.11 -13.67
CA GLN A 77 -6.38 14.15 -14.69
C GLN A 77 -6.49 12.72 -14.12
N THR A 78 -5.49 12.27 -13.37
CA THR A 78 -5.46 10.94 -12.74
C THR A 78 -6.60 10.78 -11.73
N LEU A 79 -6.83 11.78 -10.87
CA LEU A 79 -7.93 11.77 -9.91
C LEU A 79 -9.30 11.71 -10.61
N ASN A 80 -9.48 12.45 -11.70
CA ASN A 80 -10.74 12.42 -12.46
C ASN A 80 -10.98 11.04 -13.11
N ARG A 81 -9.92 10.41 -13.64
CA ARG A 81 -9.99 9.06 -14.19
C ARG A 81 -10.34 8.03 -13.11
N ALA A 82 -9.70 8.09 -11.94
CA ALA A 82 -9.98 7.21 -10.81
C ALA A 82 -11.42 7.38 -10.27
N LYS A 83 -11.90 8.62 -10.16
CA LYS A 83 -13.30 8.92 -9.79
C LYS A 83 -14.27 8.33 -10.81
N ARG A 84 -14.01 8.49 -12.11
CA ARG A 84 -14.86 7.94 -13.19
C ARG A 84 -14.88 6.42 -13.15
N TYR A 85 -13.73 5.78 -12.94
CA TYR A 85 -13.65 4.32 -12.81
C TYR A 85 -14.46 3.81 -11.61
N LYS A 86 -14.30 4.42 -10.43
CA LYS A 86 -15.09 4.07 -9.23
C LYS A 86 -16.58 4.31 -9.41
N PHE A 87 -16.95 5.42 -10.07
CA PHE A 87 -18.34 5.71 -10.39
C PHE A 87 -18.93 4.63 -11.31
N LEU A 88 -18.23 4.28 -12.39
CA LEU A 88 -18.67 3.21 -13.28
C LEU A 88 -18.78 1.88 -12.53
N GLN A 89 -17.74 1.42 -11.82
CA GLN A 89 -17.83 0.18 -11.04
C GLN A 89 -19.05 0.12 -10.10
N ARG A 90 -19.40 1.25 -9.47
CA ARG A 90 -20.49 1.30 -8.48
C ARG A 90 -21.88 1.43 -9.09
N TYR A 91 -21.99 2.03 -10.28
CA TYR A 91 -23.29 2.41 -10.87
C TYR A 91 -23.55 1.80 -12.25
N TYR A 92 -22.64 1.00 -12.81
CA TYR A 92 -22.76 0.39 -14.13
C TYR A 92 -24.06 -0.41 -14.30
N GLU A 93 -24.41 -1.28 -13.35
CA GLU A 93 -25.62 -2.11 -13.41
C GLU A 93 -26.91 -1.26 -13.30
N ARG A 94 -26.90 -0.21 -12.47
CA ARG A 94 -28.07 0.70 -12.32
C ARG A 94 -28.26 1.60 -13.53
N MET A 95 -27.19 1.94 -14.26
CA MET A 95 -27.29 2.68 -15.52
C MET A 95 -27.71 1.79 -16.68
N GLN A 96 -27.25 0.53 -16.76
CA GLN A 96 -27.74 -0.42 -17.77
C GLN A 96 -29.25 -0.68 -17.65
N LEU A 97 -29.78 -0.75 -16.43
CA LEU A 97 -31.24 -0.87 -16.20
C LEU A 97 -32.04 0.38 -16.60
N ALA A 98 -31.41 1.56 -16.64
CA ALA A 98 -32.07 2.81 -17.03
C ALA A 98 -32.11 3.03 -18.55
N GLU A 99 -31.28 2.31 -19.32
CA GLU A 99 -31.27 2.38 -20.80
C GLU A 99 -32.28 1.41 -21.47
N ILE A 100 -32.94 0.53 -20.71
CA ILE A 100 -33.95 -0.43 -21.22
C ILE A 100 -35.37 0.01 -20.81
N GLY A 101 -35.62 1.33 -20.74
CA GLY A 101 -36.91 1.93 -20.41
C GLY A 101 -37.42 2.85 -21.51
#